data_AF-A0A961TZP2-F1
#
_entry.id   AF-A0A961TZP2-F1
#
_cell.length_a   1.000
_cell.length_b   1.000
_cell.length_c   1.000
_cell.angle_alpha   90.00
_cell.angle_beta   90.00
_cell.angle_gamma   90.00
#
_symmetry.space_group_name_H-M   'P 1'
#
loop_
_entity.id
_entity.type
_entity.pdbx_description
1 polymer ?
#
loop_
_entity_poly.entity_id
_entity_poly.type
_entity_poly.pdbx_seq_one_letter_code
_entity_poly.pdbx_strand_id
1 'polypeptide(L)'
;KTFYSGTGFEDLRVLDPFCGGGVMLLEAQRLGAHAIGFDVEPVAAAISAFQAELGTLPDLSDALKKLELNVLDEVGKYYLTRSEDGVDETLLHAFWVQTVSCGECGTEFDAHPRFRLARTEATKRQWVACSSCSRLIEADSDADQVTCSCGAVTDPSGAHQRYGAAVCPACGHSEPLIDIARREGKPNFRLFAVESLPSNDERVTPMAERSLRTSTAYDLNLFKKAEAALASRLAAKADALPRSPIPKSERADDRLLSYGYVDYAELFNARQKLHLVALSEEIDALPRDIRGAFSVAFSDHLKTNNMMCAYAGDWRRLTPLFSIRAYRHISRPVELNPWLNRNGRGTFPNAVRSVQRAGAAFREHRVASSVLYDEPIAYHTGRSEIACRDSKSMPAVDDGSIDLVLTDPPYLDYIAYSELGHFFAPWMHRFGLIDGNSIDRFPSGQLAAPANTKDRAERFVRHLGQIFEELRRKMKPDGRFVFTYQNLDGRGWKAIGTALARAGFQPVSVFPLYGENGSRLHKRDNSISWDCVVVCAKADPVRNFRTTKGDRSQGASFALSWKKRLEDAELPFGAGDVVNLTLAGEILFALSRRQRGNLQGCVVHEEDGFGSVLACGASLAK
;
A
#
# COMPACT_ATOMS: atom_id res chain seq x y z
N LYS A 1 2.53 19.26 26.82
CA LYS A 1 1.35 19.82 27.53
C LYS A 1 0.46 20.62 26.58
N THR A 2 0.98 21.59 25.82
CA THR A 2 0.19 22.39 24.85
C THR A 2 -0.53 21.56 23.77
N PHE A 3 0.12 20.49 23.28
CA PHE A 3 -0.49 19.53 22.36
C PHE A 3 -1.71 18.80 22.96
N TYR A 4 -1.72 18.59 24.28
CA TYR A 4 -2.81 17.93 25.02
C TYR A 4 -3.82 18.93 25.61
N SER A 5 -3.56 20.25 25.53
CA SER A 5 -4.39 21.26 26.18
C SER A 5 -5.54 21.77 25.30
N GLY A 6 -5.94 21.03 24.27
CA GLY A 6 -7.04 21.40 23.38
C GLY A 6 -6.76 22.67 22.55
N THR A 7 -5.50 22.91 22.18
CA THR A 7 -5.15 24.04 21.32
C THR A 7 -5.70 23.77 19.92
N GLY A 8 -6.70 24.54 19.52
CA GLY A 8 -7.21 24.55 18.15
C GLY A 8 -6.29 25.35 17.22
N PHE A 9 -6.18 24.90 15.97
CA PHE A 9 -5.41 25.55 14.91
C PHE A 9 -6.32 26.12 13.82
N GLU A 10 -7.53 26.55 14.16
CA GLU A 10 -8.57 26.99 13.22
C GLU A 10 -8.13 28.13 12.29
N ASP A 11 -7.21 28.98 12.75
CA ASP A 11 -6.66 30.10 11.98
C ASP A 11 -5.45 29.71 11.10
N LEU A 12 -4.97 28.47 11.17
CA LEU A 12 -3.81 28.02 10.41
C LEU A 12 -4.20 27.36 9.10
N ARG A 13 -3.46 27.71 8.05
CA ARG A 13 -3.53 27.04 6.74
C ARG A 13 -2.33 26.12 6.58
N VAL A 14 -2.60 24.80 6.50
CA VAL A 14 -1.58 23.76 6.37
C VAL A 14 -1.62 23.19 4.95
N LEU A 15 -0.47 23.15 4.29
CA LEU A 15 -0.34 22.64 2.93
C LEU A 15 0.51 21.36 2.90
N ASP A 16 0.00 20.32 2.25
CA ASP A 16 0.76 19.14 1.85
C ASP A 16 0.79 19.02 0.30
N PRO A 17 1.92 19.33 -0.36
CA PRO A 17 2.07 19.22 -1.81
C PRO A 17 2.29 17.77 -2.30
N PHE A 18 2.37 16.78 -1.42
CA PHE A 18 2.64 15.38 -1.74
C PHE A 18 1.74 14.47 -0.89
N CYS A 19 0.44 14.75 -0.88
CA CYS A 19 -0.43 14.26 0.19
C CYS A 19 -0.48 12.73 0.32
N GLY A 20 -0.28 11.98 -0.77
CA GLY A 20 -0.15 10.53 -0.73
C GLY A 20 -1.30 9.86 0.00
N GLY A 21 -1.00 9.28 1.16
CA GLY A 21 -1.98 8.62 2.05
C GLY A 21 -2.73 9.54 3.01
N GLY A 22 -2.59 10.86 2.90
CA GLY A 22 -3.40 11.89 3.55
C GLY A 22 -3.12 12.13 5.05
N VAL A 23 -2.18 11.42 5.67
CA VAL A 23 -1.98 11.40 7.12
C VAL A 23 -1.71 12.80 7.70
N MET A 24 -0.85 13.60 7.06
CA MET A 24 -0.52 14.95 7.55
C MET A 24 -1.73 15.90 7.47
N LEU A 25 -2.52 15.79 6.40
CA LEU A 25 -3.74 16.58 6.22
C LEU A 25 -4.82 16.19 7.23
N LEU A 26 -4.99 14.88 7.44
CA LEU A 26 -5.96 14.32 8.37
C LEU A 26 -5.69 14.81 9.80
N GLU A 27 -4.43 14.79 10.24
CA GLU A 27 -4.05 15.29 11.56
C GLU A 27 -4.18 16.82 11.67
N ALA A 28 -3.82 17.57 10.63
CA ALA A 28 -4.01 19.01 10.61
C ALA A 28 -5.49 19.40 10.73
N GLN A 29 -6.36 18.72 9.97
CA GLN A 29 -7.82 18.92 10.02
C GLN A 29 -8.38 18.56 11.40
N ARG A 30 -7.94 17.43 11.98
CA ARG A 30 -8.38 16.97 13.32
C ARG A 30 -8.10 18.00 14.41
N LEU A 31 -6.99 18.73 14.27
CA LEU A 31 -6.59 19.79 15.19
C LEU A 31 -7.17 21.17 14.81
N GLY A 32 -8.06 21.23 13.81
CA GLY A 32 -8.88 22.39 13.47
C GLY A 32 -8.39 23.19 12.26
N ALA A 33 -7.20 22.91 11.74
CA ALA A 33 -6.62 23.70 10.66
C ALA A 33 -7.36 23.55 9.33
N HIS A 34 -7.17 24.55 8.45
CA HIS A 34 -7.53 24.44 7.04
C HIS A 34 -6.42 23.68 6.30
N ALA A 35 -6.66 22.40 6.05
CA ALA A 35 -5.72 21.51 5.38
C ALA A 35 -5.92 21.55 3.85
N ILE A 36 -4.84 21.74 3.10
CA ILE A 36 -4.86 21.83 1.64
C ILE A 36 -3.88 20.79 1.11
N GLY A 37 -4.34 19.89 0.24
CA GLY A 37 -3.61 18.74 -0.24
C GLY A 37 -3.52 18.67 -1.76
N PHE A 38 -2.36 18.28 -2.27
CA PHE A 38 -2.18 17.97 -3.69
C PHE A 38 -1.46 16.63 -3.86
N ASP A 39 -1.90 15.86 -4.84
CA ASP A 39 -1.15 14.72 -5.37
C ASP A 39 -1.36 14.60 -6.87
N VAL A 40 -0.35 14.13 -7.58
CA VAL A 40 -0.47 13.79 -9.01
C VAL A 40 -1.16 12.44 -9.20
N GLU A 41 -1.13 11.57 -8.20
CA GLU A 41 -1.71 10.23 -8.24
C GLU A 41 -3.21 10.28 -7.91
N PRO A 42 -4.10 10.00 -8.88
CA PRO A 42 -5.54 10.12 -8.71
C PRO A 42 -6.09 9.20 -7.62
N VAL A 43 -5.54 7.99 -7.48
CA VAL A 43 -5.95 7.05 -6.42
C VAL A 43 -5.58 7.61 -5.04
N ALA A 44 -4.38 8.16 -4.88
CA ALA A 44 -3.91 8.74 -3.63
C ALA A 44 -4.74 9.97 -3.24
N ALA A 45 -4.98 10.87 -4.19
CA ALA A 45 -5.82 12.06 -4.00
C ALA A 45 -7.27 11.69 -3.63
N ALA A 46 -7.88 10.71 -4.29
CA ALA A 46 -9.25 10.28 -3.98
C ALA A 46 -9.37 9.63 -2.59
N ILE A 47 -8.39 8.81 -2.19
CA ILE A 47 -8.37 8.22 -0.85
C ILE A 47 -8.15 9.30 0.23
N SER A 48 -7.24 10.25 -0.01
CA SER A 48 -7.01 11.38 0.89
C SER A 48 -8.24 12.28 1.01
N ALA A 49 -8.97 12.53 -0.10
CA ALA A 49 -10.24 13.24 -0.11
C ALA A 49 -11.30 12.53 0.75
N PHE A 50 -11.45 11.22 0.60
CA PHE A 50 -12.36 10.44 1.44
C PHE A 50 -11.96 10.45 2.92
N GLN A 51 -10.67 10.37 3.23
CA GLN A 51 -10.19 10.42 4.62
C GLN A 51 -10.60 11.70 5.35
N ALA A 52 -10.66 12.83 4.65
CA ALA A 52 -11.12 14.09 5.22
C ALA A 52 -12.58 14.08 5.68
N GLU A 53 -13.39 13.14 5.17
CA GLU A 53 -14.81 12.96 5.51
C GLU A 53 -15.02 11.91 6.62
N LEU A 54 -13.96 11.25 7.11
CA LEU A 54 -14.08 10.18 8.12
C LEU A 54 -14.76 10.65 9.41
N GLY A 55 -14.56 11.91 9.79
CA GLY A 55 -15.18 12.50 10.98
C GLY A 55 -16.70 12.49 10.93
N THR A 56 -17.30 12.64 9.75
CA THR A 56 -18.75 12.71 9.53
C THR A 56 -19.36 11.38 9.09
N LEU A 57 -18.57 10.32 8.97
CA LEU A 57 -19.03 9.02 8.51
C LEU A 57 -20.11 8.45 9.46
N PRO A 58 -21.34 8.18 8.97
CA PRO A 58 -22.40 7.59 9.78
C PRO A 58 -22.17 6.09 10.00
N ASP A 59 -23.04 5.46 10.80
CA ASP A 59 -23.04 4.01 10.93
C ASP A 59 -23.42 3.34 9.60
N LEU A 60 -22.59 2.41 9.13
CA LEU A 60 -22.77 1.70 7.86
C LEU A 60 -23.43 0.33 8.06
N SER A 61 -23.73 -0.07 9.30
CA SER A 61 -24.13 -1.44 9.65
C SER A 61 -25.42 -1.88 8.95
N ASP A 62 -26.47 -1.05 8.97
CA ASP A 62 -27.75 -1.38 8.34
C ASP A 62 -27.65 -1.42 6.81
N ALA A 63 -26.91 -0.46 6.23
CA ALA A 63 -26.65 -0.42 4.80
C ALA A 63 -25.84 -1.64 4.34
N LEU A 64 -24.83 -2.04 5.10
CA LEU A 64 -24.03 -3.25 4.84
C LEU A 64 -24.90 -4.49 4.87
N LYS A 65 -25.77 -4.63 5.88
CA LYS A 65 -26.64 -5.79 6.05
C LYS A 65 -27.65 -5.92 4.90
N LYS A 66 -28.25 -4.80 4.48
CA LYS A 66 -29.16 -4.77 3.32
C LYS A 66 -28.43 -5.13 2.03
N LEU A 67 -27.26 -4.53 1.81
CA LEU A 67 -26.45 -4.77 0.62
C LEU A 67 -25.98 -6.24 0.57
N GLU A 68 -25.55 -6.80 1.71
CA GLU A 68 -25.18 -8.22 1.83
C GLU A 68 -26.33 -9.15 1.44
N LEU A 69 -27.55 -8.90 1.93
CA LEU A 69 -28.74 -9.68 1.56
C LEU A 69 -29.01 -9.63 0.05
N ASN A 70 -28.97 -8.44 -0.55
CA ASN A 70 -29.24 -8.25 -1.97
C ASN A 70 -28.21 -8.96 -2.85
N VAL A 71 -26.92 -8.79 -2.55
CA VAL A 71 -25.85 -9.43 -3.35
C VAL A 71 -25.90 -10.94 -3.17
N LEU A 72 -26.08 -11.45 -1.94
CA LEU A 72 -26.09 -12.88 -1.66
C LEU A 72 -27.28 -13.62 -2.27
N ASP A 73 -28.45 -12.99 -2.40
CA ASP A 73 -29.60 -13.56 -3.11
C ASP A 73 -29.23 -13.94 -4.56
N GLU A 74 -28.43 -13.10 -5.21
CA GLU A 74 -27.98 -13.34 -6.58
C GLU A 74 -26.77 -14.29 -6.65
N VAL A 75 -25.68 -13.96 -5.93
CA VAL A 75 -24.36 -14.60 -6.14
C VAL A 75 -24.00 -15.64 -5.09
N GLY A 76 -24.68 -15.66 -3.94
CA GLY A 76 -24.33 -16.52 -2.79
C GLY A 76 -24.32 -18.00 -3.13
N LYS A 77 -25.25 -18.44 -3.99
CA LYS A 77 -25.34 -19.83 -4.47
C LYS A 77 -24.08 -20.35 -5.19
N TYR A 78 -23.23 -19.47 -5.72
CA TYR A 78 -21.99 -19.84 -6.41
C TYR A 78 -20.79 -20.04 -5.46
N TYR A 79 -20.97 -19.67 -4.19
CA TYR A 79 -20.01 -19.83 -3.10
C TYR A 79 -20.45 -20.92 -2.12
N LEU A 80 -21.25 -21.87 -2.59
CA LEU A 80 -21.56 -23.10 -1.89
C LEU A 80 -20.64 -24.23 -2.35
N THR A 81 -20.53 -25.24 -1.51
CA THR A 81 -19.83 -26.48 -1.78
C THR A 81 -20.54 -27.61 -1.04
N ARG A 82 -20.04 -28.84 -1.15
CA ARG A 82 -20.59 -30.00 -0.43
C ARG A 82 -19.52 -30.78 0.32
N SER A 83 -19.84 -31.29 1.49
CA SER A 83 -18.99 -32.28 2.16
C SER A 83 -18.93 -33.59 1.34
N GLU A 84 -18.05 -34.51 1.73
CA GLU A 84 -18.01 -35.85 1.11
C GLU A 84 -19.32 -36.63 1.33
N ASP A 85 -20.02 -36.37 2.44
CA ASP A 85 -21.34 -36.93 2.76
C ASP A 85 -22.50 -36.22 2.04
N GLY A 86 -22.21 -35.23 1.19
CA GLY A 86 -23.19 -34.51 0.38
C GLY A 86 -23.96 -33.40 1.11
N VAL A 87 -23.51 -33.01 2.31
CA VAL A 87 -24.09 -31.89 3.07
C VAL A 87 -23.64 -30.57 2.45
N ASP A 88 -24.57 -29.63 2.26
CA ASP A 88 -24.23 -28.30 1.76
C ASP A 88 -23.37 -27.53 2.77
N GLU A 89 -22.27 -26.97 2.31
CA GLU A 89 -21.29 -26.22 3.09
C GLU A 89 -21.01 -24.86 2.43
N THR A 90 -20.47 -23.93 3.22
CA THR A 90 -20.02 -22.64 2.68
C THR A 90 -18.60 -22.75 2.15
N LEU A 91 -18.37 -22.33 0.91
CA LEU A 91 -17.02 -22.23 0.36
C LEU A 91 -16.22 -21.18 1.13
N LEU A 92 -15.03 -21.52 1.60
CA LEU A 92 -14.05 -20.57 2.14
C LEU A 92 -13.04 -20.17 1.07
N HIS A 93 -12.33 -21.17 0.53
CA HIS A 93 -11.32 -20.96 -0.50
C HIS A 93 -11.53 -21.92 -1.67
N ALA A 94 -11.33 -21.44 -2.89
CA ALA A 94 -11.18 -22.27 -4.08
C ALA A 94 -9.73 -22.19 -4.55
N PHE A 95 -9.06 -23.34 -4.69
CA PHE A 95 -7.65 -23.43 -5.06
C PHE A 95 -7.50 -23.79 -6.54
N TRP A 96 -6.80 -22.93 -7.24
CA TRP A 96 -6.55 -23.04 -8.65
C TRP A 96 -5.08 -23.36 -8.89
N VAL A 97 -4.76 -24.03 -10.00
CA VAL A 97 -3.39 -24.29 -10.42
C VAL A 97 -3.23 -23.99 -11.90
N GLN A 98 -2.09 -23.42 -12.28
CA GLN A 98 -1.75 -23.13 -13.66
C GLN A 98 -1.53 -24.44 -14.42
N THR A 99 -2.21 -24.60 -15.54
CA THR A 99 -2.01 -25.71 -16.48
C THR A 99 -0.98 -25.30 -17.53
N VAL A 100 -0.08 -26.21 -17.90
CA VAL A 100 1.02 -25.96 -18.84
C VAL A 100 1.12 -27.11 -19.83
N SER A 101 1.29 -26.78 -21.12
CA SER A 101 1.74 -27.72 -22.14
C SER A 101 3.26 -27.71 -22.22
N CYS A 102 3.91 -28.87 -22.14
CA CYS A 102 5.37 -28.94 -22.30
C CYS A 102 5.78 -28.59 -23.74
N GLY A 103 6.65 -27.59 -23.92
CA GLY A 103 7.15 -27.20 -25.25
C GLY A 103 7.98 -28.26 -25.98
N GLU A 104 8.44 -29.31 -25.29
CA GLU A 104 9.26 -30.38 -25.87
C GLU A 104 8.45 -31.65 -26.19
N CYS A 105 7.70 -32.20 -25.23
CA CYS A 105 6.95 -33.45 -25.41
C CYS A 105 5.43 -33.28 -25.52
N GLY A 106 4.90 -32.06 -25.38
CA GLY A 106 3.46 -31.77 -25.45
C GLY A 106 2.62 -32.32 -24.29
N THR A 107 3.25 -32.86 -23.23
CA THR A 107 2.53 -33.32 -22.04
C THR A 107 1.90 -32.14 -21.31
N GLU A 108 0.60 -32.23 -21.04
CA GLU A 108 -0.13 -31.30 -20.16
C GLU A 108 0.07 -31.67 -18.70
N PHE A 109 0.37 -30.68 -17.85
CA PHE A 109 0.50 -30.90 -16.40
C PHE A 109 0.18 -29.64 -15.58
N ASP A 110 -0.09 -29.83 -14.29
CA ASP A 110 -0.32 -28.75 -13.35
C ASP A 110 1.01 -28.27 -12.74
N ALA A 111 1.31 -26.97 -12.86
CA ALA A 111 2.55 -26.35 -12.41
C ALA A 111 2.55 -26.03 -10.90
N HIS A 112 2.37 -27.07 -10.06
CA HIS A 112 2.38 -26.92 -8.60
C HIS A 112 3.74 -26.39 -8.10
N PRO A 113 3.79 -25.25 -7.39
CA PRO A 113 5.04 -24.69 -6.84
C PRO A 113 5.59 -25.51 -5.67
N ARG A 114 4.71 -26.25 -4.99
CA ARG A 114 4.97 -27.30 -4.01
C ARG A 114 3.74 -28.20 -3.97
N PHE A 115 3.89 -29.51 -3.79
CA PHE A 115 2.73 -30.41 -3.69
C PHE A 115 1.97 -30.23 -2.38
N ARG A 116 2.64 -29.92 -1.27
CA ARG A 116 1.96 -29.51 -0.03
C ARG A 116 1.15 -28.23 -0.25
N LEU A 117 -0.14 -28.30 0.05
CA LEU A 117 -1.08 -27.18 0.00
C LEU A 117 -1.21 -26.50 1.36
N ALA A 118 -1.37 -27.30 2.42
CA ALA A 118 -1.54 -26.82 3.78
C ALA A 118 -0.94 -27.79 4.79
N ARG A 119 -0.64 -27.29 5.98
CA ARG A 119 -0.28 -28.06 7.17
C ARG A 119 -0.88 -27.38 8.39
N THR A 120 -1.24 -28.16 9.40
CA THR A 120 -1.67 -27.62 10.68
C THR A 120 -1.04 -28.38 11.82
N GLU A 121 -0.42 -27.65 12.73
CA GLU A 121 0.12 -28.21 13.97
C GLU A 121 -0.99 -28.64 14.92
N ALA A 122 -2.15 -27.96 14.88
CA ALA A 122 -3.27 -28.22 15.79
C ALA A 122 -3.87 -29.63 15.64
N THR A 123 -4.02 -30.11 14.40
CA THR A 123 -4.52 -31.47 14.14
C THR A 123 -3.42 -32.43 13.70
N LYS A 124 -2.16 -31.98 13.63
CA LYS A 124 -1.01 -32.74 13.10
C LYS A 124 -1.26 -33.35 11.72
N ARG A 125 -1.97 -32.62 10.86
CA ARG A 125 -2.29 -33.02 9.48
C ARG A 125 -1.60 -32.14 8.45
N GLN A 126 -1.37 -32.71 7.27
CA GLN A 126 -1.01 -31.99 6.05
C GLN A 126 -1.91 -32.41 4.90
N TRP A 127 -2.06 -31.51 3.92
CA TRP A 127 -2.81 -31.76 2.70
C TRP A 127 -1.89 -31.58 1.50
N VAL A 128 -1.82 -32.62 0.68
CA VAL A 128 -0.83 -32.75 -0.39
C VAL A 128 -1.55 -33.01 -1.70
N ALA A 129 -1.32 -32.15 -2.70
CA ALA A 129 -1.80 -32.36 -4.05
C ALA A 129 -0.95 -33.46 -4.71
N CYS A 130 -1.58 -34.52 -5.19
CA CYS A 130 -0.91 -35.60 -5.90
C CYS A 130 -0.11 -35.07 -7.09
N SER A 131 1.13 -35.55 -7.25
CA SER A 131 2.03 -35.16 -8.34
C SER A 131 1.50 -35.49 -9.73
N SER A 132 0.62 -36.49 -9.88
CA SER A 132 0.08 -36.90 -11.18
C SER A 132 -1.29 -36.30 -11.48
N CYS A 133 -2.26 -36.47 -10.58
CA CYS A 133 -3.67 -36.11 -10.85
C CYS A 133 -4.17 -34.90 -10.04
N SER A 134 -3.32 -34.29 -9.20
CA SER A 134 -3.67 -33.18 -8.31
C SER A 134 -4.81 -33.44 -7.32
N ARG A 135 -5.26 -34.70 -7.15
CA ARG A 135 -6.13 -35.08 -6.04
C ARG A 135 -5.46 -34.72 -4.73
N LEU A 136 -6.21 -34.09 -3.84
CA LEU A 136 -5.75 -33.69 -2.53
C LEU A 136 -5.85 -34.87 -1.57
N ILE A 137 -4.75 -35.13 -0.88
CA ILE A 137 -4.59 -36.24 0.05
C ILE A 137 -4.35 -35.65 1.44
N GLU A 138 -5.17 -36.03 2.40
CA GLU A 138 -4.90 -35.77 3.82
C GLU A 138 -3.95 -36.85 4.36
N ALA A 139 -2.91 -36.42 5.06
CA ALA A 139 -1.91 -37.29 5.66
C ALA A 139 -1.41 -36.70 6.98
N ASP A 140 -0.67 -37.50 7.76
CA ASP A 140 0.02 -37.04 8.95
C ASP A 140 1.08 -35.99 8.61
N SER A 141 1.23 -34.97 9.46
CA SER A 141 2.05 -33.78 9.19
C SER A 141 3.55 -34.03 8.98
N ASP A 142 4.04 -35.20 9.41
CA ASP A 142 5.41 -35.70 9.31
C ASP A 142 5.60 -36.74 8.19
N ALA A 143 4.55 -37.09 7.44
CA ALA A 143 4.68 -37.96 6.28
C ALA A 143 5.58 -37.32 5.20
N ASP A 144 6.67 -38.01 4.85
CA ASP A 144 7.61 -37.60 3.80
C ASP A 144 7.15 -38.03 2.40
N GLN A 145 6.22 -38.98 2.33
CA GLN A 145 5.59 -39.43 1.09
C GLN A 145 4.11 -39.75 1.31
N VAL A 146 3.29 -39.48 0.30
CA VAL A 146 1.87 -39.85 0.29
C VAL A 146 1.54 -40.61 -0.99
N THR A 147 0.76 -41.68 -0.87
CA THR A 147 0.31 -42.48 -2.01
C THR A 147 -1.10 -42.09 -2.40
N CYS A 148 -1.29 -41.67 -3.64
CA CYS A 148 -2.60 -41.34 -4.18
C CYS A 148 -3.34 -42.60 -4.65
N SER A 149 -4.67 -42.55 -4.69
CA SER A 149 -5.50 -43.58 -5.33
C SER A 149 -5.24 -43.77 -6.83
N CYS A 150 -4.55 -42.83 -7.51
CA CYS A 150 -4.07 -43.05 -8.89
C CYS A 150 -2.78 -43.88 -8.97
N GLY A 151 -2.22 -44.31 -7.83
CA GLY A 151 -0.97 -45.06 -7.75
C GLY A 151 0.29 -44.20 -7.63
N ALA A 152 0.21 -42.89 -7.87
CA ALA A 152 1.36 -42.00 -7.75
C ALA A 152 1.79 -41.80 -6.29
N VAL A 153 3.09 -41.91 -6.04
CA VAL A 153 3.73 -41.54 -4.78
C VAL A 153 4.23 -40.10 -4.89
N THR A 154 3.85 -39.25 -3.93
CA THR A 154 4.15 -37.81 -3.94
C THR A 154 4.96 -37.43 -2.72
N ASP A 155 6.12 -36.82 -2.93
CA ASP A 155 6.86 -36.08 -1.89
C ASP A 155 6.17 -34.72 -1.67
N PRO A 156 5.66 -34.40 -0.48
CA PRO A 156 5.00 -33.11 -0.20
C PRO A 156 5.88 -31.88 -0.48
N SER A 157 7.20 -32.01 -0.39
CA SER A 157 8.18 -30.96 -0.67
C SER A 157 8.53 -30.83 -2.15
N GLY A 158 8.14 -31.82 -2.96
CA GLY A 158 8.29 -31.82 -4.41
C GLY A 158 7.45 -30.74 -5.11
N ALA A 159 7.74 -30.53 -6.39
CA ALA A 159 7.08 -29.51 -7.20
C ALA A 159 7.24 -29.77 -8.70
N HIS A 160 6.26 -29.31 -9.49
CA HIS A 160 6.35 -29.17 -10.94
C HIS A 160 6.66 -27.74 -11.39
N GLN A 161 6.87 -26.83 -10.43
CA GLN A 161 7.32 -25.48 -10.68
C GLN A 161 8.48 -25.17 -9.72
N ARG A 162 9.64 -24.80 -10.27
CA ARG A 162 10.86 -24.51 -9.52
C ARG A 162 11.50 -23.23 -10.05
N TYR A 163 11.81 -22.29 -9.15
CA TYR A 163 12.50 -21.04 -9.49
C TYR A 163 11.89 -20.24 -10.65
N GLY A 164 10.56 -20.27 -10.82
CA GLY A 164 9.87 -19.55 -11.89
C GLY A 164 9.71 -20.34 -13.20
N ALA A 165 10.22 -21.57 -13.28
CA ALA A 165 10.08 -22.47 -14.42
C ALA A 165 9.15 -23.64 -14.12
N ALA A 166 8.40 -24.10 -15.12
CA ALA A 166 7.66 -25.35 -15.08
C ALA A 166 8.60 -26.50 -15.45
N VAL A 167 8.52 -27.61 -14.72
CA VAL A 167 9.32 -28.81 -14.93
C VAL A 167 8.39 -29.95 -15.31
N CYS A 168 8.52 -30.43 -16.55
CA CYS A 168 7.65 -31.46 -17.10
C CYS A 168 7.85 -32.80 -16.36
N PRO A 169 6.79 -33.43 -15.83
CA PRO A 169 6.90 -34.72 -15.16
C PRO A 169 7.22 -35.90 -16.09
N ALA A 170 6.99 -35.75 -17.40
CA ALA A 170 7.17 -36.84 -18.37
C ALA A 170 8.59 -36.88 -18.96
N CYS A 171 9.14 -35.73 -19.37
CA CYS A 171 10.45 -35.65 -20.02
C CYS A 171 11.52 -34.88 -19.22
N GLY A 172 11.14 -34.21 -18.12
CA GLY A 172 12.06 -33.41 -17.31
C GLY A 172 12.41 -32.02 -17.88
N HIS A 173 11.88 -31.66 -19.05
CA HIS A 173 12.09 -30.34 -19.65
C HIS A 173 11.70 -29.21 -18.69
N SER A 174 12.55 -28.19 -18.61
CA SER A 174 12.35 -27.03 -17.74
C SER A 174 12.22 -25.76 -18.57
N GLU A 175 11.04 -25.14 -18.52
CA GLU A 175 10.71 -23.93 -19.30
C GLU A 175 10.25 -22.81 -18.36
N PRO A 176 10.84 -21.59 -18.42
CA PRO A 176 10.35 -20.45 -17.64
C PRO A 176 8.86 -20.17 -17.90
N LEU A 177 8.06 -19.96 -16.85
CA LEU A 177 6.62 -19.70 -16.99
C LEU A 177 6.31 -18.46 -17.83
N ILE A 178 7.23 -17.49 -17.85
CA ILE A 178 7.13 -16.28 -18.67
C ILE A 178 7.31 -16.59 -20.17
N ASP A 179 8.12 -17.59 -20.52
CA ASP A 179 8.33 -18.01 -21.91
C ASP A 179 7.16 -18.87 -22.39
N ILE A 180 6.62 -19.74 -21.52
CA ILE A 180 5.36 -20.43 -21.76
C ILE A 180 4.25 -19.41 -22.07
N ALA A 181 4.15 -18.33 -21.29
CA ALA A 181 3.13 -17.29 -21.52
C ALA A 181 3.33 -16.56 -22.86
N ARG A 182 4.56 -16.41 -23.35
CA ARG A 182 4.83 -15.85 -24.69
C ARG A 182 4.37 -16.80 -25.80
N ARG A 183 4.45 -18.11 -25.58
CA ARG A 183 4.03 -19.14 -26.54
C ARG A 183 2.52 -19.38 -26.54
N GLU A 184 1.92 -19.48 -25.36
CA GLU A 184 0.51 -19.90 -25.16
C GLU A 184 -0.45 -18.72 -24.93
N GLY A 185 0.09 -17.52 -24.67
CA GLY A 185 -0.67 -16.39 -24.18
C GLY A 185 -0.83 -16.41 -22.66
N LYS A 186 -1.87 -15.75 -22.16
CA LYS A 186 -2.07 -15.62 -20.71
C LYS A 186 -2.22 -17.00 -20.01
N PRO A 187 -1.74 -17.13 -18.77
CA PRO A 187 -1.89 -18.36 -17.98
C PRO A 187 -3.34 -18.84 -17.88
N ASN A 188 -3.53 -20.15 -18.08
CA ASN A 188 -4.79 -20.85 -17.83
C ASN A 188 -4.75 -21.53 -16.47
N PHE A 189 -5.90 -21.59 -15.80
CA PHE A 189 -6.02 -22.11 -14.44
C PHE A 189 -7.15 -23.13 -14.32
N ARG A 190 -6.90 -24.18 -13.52
CA ARG A 190 -7.85 -25.24 -13.23
C ARG A 190 -8.14 -25.32 -11.73
N LEU A 191 -9.41 -25.40 -11.36
CA LEU A 191 -9.85 -25.66 -9.99
C LEU A 191 -9.49 -27.12 -9.64
N PHE A 192 -8.76 -27.33 -8.55
CA PHE A 192 -8.34 -28.67 -8.13
C PHE A 192 -8.70 -29.00 -6.67
N ALA A 193 -8.89 -27.99 -5.83
CA ALA A 193 -9.24 -28.17 -4.43
C ALA A 193 -10.14 -27.05 -3.91
N VAL A 194 -10.84 -27.31 -2.81
CA VAL A 194 -11.64 -26.32 -2.08
C VAL A 194 -11.41 -26.47 -0.58
N GLU A 195 -11.55 -25.36 0.14
CA GLU A 195 -11.69 -25.33 1.59
C GLU A 195 -13.09 -24.83 1.93
N SER A 196 -13.75 -25.43 2.91
CA SER A 196 -15.14 -25.14 3.28
C SER A 196 -15.32 -24.93 4.78
N LEU A 197 -16.43 -24.29 5.12
CA LEU A 197 -16.94 -24.12 6.48
C LEU A 197 -18.27 -24.86 6.61
N PRO A 198 -18.59 -25.44 7.79
CA PRO A 198 -19.89 -26.05 8.04
C PRO A 198 -21.06 -25.07 7.83
N SER A 199 -20.86 -23.80 8.18
CA SER A 199 -21.84 -22.71 8.07
C SER A 199 -21.13 -21.35 7.96
N ASN A 200 -21.84 -20.34 7.43
CA ASN A 200 -21.39 -18.94 7.39
C ASN A 200 -21.96 -18.15 8.59
N ASP A 201 -21.53 -18.50 9.80
CA ASP A 201 -21.98 -17.84 11.03
C ASP A 201 -21.10 -16.63 11.39
N GLU A 202 -21.61 -15.75 12.27
CA GLU A 202 -20.87 -14.62 12.89
C GLU A 202 -19.77 -15.05 13.89
N ARG A 203 -19.28 -16.30 13.80
CA ARG A 203 -18.19 -16.82 14.63
C ARG A 203 -16.95 -17.11 13.77
N VAL A 204 -15.77 -17.00 14.37
CA VAL A 204 -14.55 -17.50 13.74
C VAL A 204 -14.57 -19.02 13.79
N THR A 205 -14.53 -19.68 12.64
CA THR A 205 -14.50 -21.14 12.55
C THR A 205 -13.06 -21.64 12.78
N PRO A 206 -12.81 -22.45 13.83
CA PRO A 206 -11.49 -23.04 14.10
C PRO A 206 -10.97 -23.84 12.91
N MET A 207 -9.64 -23.88 12.72
CA MET A 207 -9.03 -24.63 11.60
C MET A 207 -9.40 -26.13 11.60
N ALA A 208 -9.63 -26.72 12.77
CA ALA A 208 -10.03 -28.13 12.91
C ALA A 208 -11.44 -28.42 12.37
N GLU A 209 -12.32 -27.42 12.29
CA GLU A 209 -13.68 -27.55 11.77
C GLU A 209 -13.77 -27.23 10.26
N ARG A 210 -12.66 -26.85 9.62
CA ARG A 210 -12.61 -26.50 8.20
C ARG A 210 -12.18 -27.70 7.38
N SER A 211 -13.00 -28.11 6.42
CA SER A 211 -12.67 -29.19 5.51
C SER A 211 -11.84 -28.68 4.33
N LEU A 212 -10.86 -29.47 3.89
CA LEU A 212 -10.01 -29.16 2.75
C LEU A 212 -9.90 -30.42 1.89
N ARG A 213 -10.47 -30.36 0.67
CA ARG A 213 -10.66 -31.53 -0.19
C ARG A 213 -10.43 -31.24 -1.66
N THR A 214 -10.33 -32.31 -2.45
CA THR A 214 -10.34 -32.22 -3.92
C THR A 214 -11.65 -31.57 -4.39
N SER A 215 -11.59 -30.69 -5.39
CA SER A 215 -12.80 -30.13 -6.00
C SER A 215 -13.60 -31.21 -6.72
N THR A 216 -14.92 -31.17 -6.60
CA THR A 216 -15.85 -32.14 -7.22
C THR A 216 -16.49 -31.58 -8.49
N ALA A 217 -17.25 -32.43 -9.20
CA ALA A 217 -18.12 -32.00 -10.28
C ALA A 217 -19.16 -30.95 -9.84
N TYR A 218 -19.60 -31.00 -8.58
CA TYR A 218 -20.52 -29.99 -8.02
C TYR A 218 -19.86 -28.59 -7.99
N ASP A 219 -18.64 -28.51 -7.47
CA ASP A 219 -17.89 -27.25 -7.39
C ASP A 219 -17.62 -26.66 -8.78
N LEU A 220 -17.21 -27.51 -9.72
CA LEU A 220 -16.96 -27.12 -11.12
C LEU A 220 -18.26 -26.65 -11.80
N ASN A 221 -19.39 -27.30 -11.52
CA ASN A 221 -20.69 -26.91 -12.09
C ASN A 221 -21.16 -25.56 -11.55
N LEU A 222 -21.00 -25.28 -10.25
CA LEU A 222 -21.32 -23.96 -9.70
C LEU A 222 -20.45 -22.87 -10.31
N PHE A 223 -19.15 -23.12 -10.51
CA PHE A 223 -18.28 -22.17 -11.21
C PHE A 223 -18.74 -21.91 -12.66
N LYS A 224 -19.07 -22.96 -13.43
CA LYS A 224 -19.60 -22.82 -14.79
C LYS A 224 -20.92 -22.05 -14.84
N LYS A 225 -21.80 -22.25 -13.86
CA LYS A 225 -23.05 -21.48 -13.76
C LYS A 225 -22.78 -20.00 -13.45
N ALA A 226 -21.77 -19.69 -12.63
CA ALA A 226 -21.35 -18.31 -12.38
C ALA A 226 -20.78 -17.66 -13.65
N GLU A 227 -20.02 -18.41 -14.45
CA GLU A 227 -19.52 -17.97 -15.74
C GLU A 227 -20.66 -17.66 -16.73
N ALA A 228 -21.65 -18.54 -16.83
CA ALA A 228 -22.84 -18.31 -17.65
C ALA A 228 -23.67 -17.10 -17.18
N ALA A 229 -23.79 -16.91 -15.86
CA ALA A 229 -24.48 -15.75 -15.29
C ALA A 229 -23.74 -14.44 -15.58
N LEU A 230 -22.41 -14.40 -15.44
CA LEU A 230 -21.60 -13.26 -15.85
C LEU A 230 -21.78 -12.95 -17.33
N ALA A 231 -21.68 -13.96 -18.20
CA ALA A 231 -21.83 -13.77 -19.64
C ALA A 231 -23.21 -13.19 -19.99
N SER A 232 -24.27 -13.69 -19.34
CA SER A 232 -25.63 -13.17 -19.50
C SER A 232 -25.75 -11.71 -19.04
N ARG A 233 -25.14 -11.35 -17.90
CA ARG A 233 -25.14 -9.97 -17.38
C ARG A 233 -24.39 -9.02 -18.30
N LEU A 234 -23.22 -9.42 -18.80
CA LEU A 234 -22.42 -8.61 -19.73
C LEU A 234 -23.06 -8.50 -21.12
N ALA A 235 -23.83 -9.51 -21.55
CA ALA A 235 -24.63 -9.41 -22.77
C ALA A 235 -25.77 -8.38 -22.63
N ALA A 236 -26.38 -8.29 -21.44
CA ALA A 236 -27.42 -7.31 -21.15
C ALA A 236 -26.85 -5.89 -20.91
N LYS A 237 -25.68 -5.80 -20.26
CA LYS A 237 -25.02 -4.55 -19.88
C LYS A 237 -23.51 -4.69 -20.01
N ALA A 238 -22.99 -4.40 -21.20
CA ALA A 238 -21.57 -4.59 -21.54
C ALA A 238 -20.63 -3.71 -20.69
N ASP A 239 -21.09 -2.54 -20.26
CA ASP A 239 -20.36 -1.59 -19.42
C ASP A 239 -20.48 -1.88 -17.90
N ALA A 240 -21.10 -3.00 -17.52
CA ALA A 240 -21.19 -3.41 -16.12
C ALA A 240 -19.79 -3.73 -15.54
N LEU A 241 -18.87 -4.22 -16.36
CA LEU A 241 -17.45 -4.33 -16.05
C LEU A 241 -16.71 -3.12 -16.62
N PRO A 242 -15.93 -2.37 -15.81
CA PRO A 242 -15.22 -1.21 -16.32
C PRO A 242 -14.12 -1.60 -17.30
N ARG A 243 -13.94 -0.80 -18.35
CA ARG A 243 -12.77 -0.89 -19.24
C ARG A 243 -11.50 -0.72 -18.41
N SER A 244 -10.56 -1.65 -18.50
CA SER A 244 -9.45 -1.74 -17.53
C SER A 244 -8.11 -2.07 -18.19
N PRO A 245 -7.65 -1.32 -19.22
CA PRO A 245 -6.44 -1.65 -19.95
C PRO A 245 -5.21 -1.52 -19.03
N ILE A 246 -4.20 -2.34 -19.31
CA ILE A 246 -2.89 -2.25 -18.67
C ILE A 246 -2.02 -1.29 -19.51
N PRO A 247 -1.61 -0.09 -19.02
CA PRO A 247 -0.91 0.90 -19.84
C PRO A 247 0.47 0.42 -20.32
N LYS A 248 0.72 0.33 -21.62
CA LYS A 248 1.97 -0.30 -22.13
C LYS A 248 3.21 0.59 -22.04
N SER A 249 3.03 1.91 -22.02
CA SER A 249 4.10 2.90 -21.95
C SER A 249 4.30 3.42 -20.53
N GLU A 250 5.48 3.99 -20.25
CA GLU A 250 5.79 4.68 -18.99
C GLU A 250 5.71 3.80 -17.73
N ARG A 251 5.79 2.47 -17.93
CA ARG A 251 5.87 1.45 -16.90
C ARG A 251 7.31 0.99 -16.67
N ALA A 252 7.62 0.67 -15.42
CA ALA A 252 8.83 0.01 -14.97
C ALA A 252 8.64 -1.50 -14.78
N ASP A 253 7.45 -1.94 -14.35
CA ASP A 253 7.13 -3.35 -14.07
C ASP A 253 6.30 -4.03 -15.17
N ASP A 254 6.97 -4.53 -16.21
CA ASP A 254 6.33 -5.22 -17.34
C ASP A 254 5.91 -6.67 -17.07
N ARG A 255 5.92 -7.13 -15.81
CA ARG A 255 5.61 -8.55 -15.51
C ARG A 255 4.24 -8.97 -16.01
N LEU A 256 3.18 -8.17 -15.76
CA LEU A 256 1.84 -8.51 -16.23
C LEU A 256 1.79 -8.70 -17.75
N LEU A 257 2.33 -7.72 -18.50
CA LEU A 257 2.40 -7.76 -19.96
C LEU A 257 3.23 -8.95 -20.46
N SER A 258 4.33 -9.25 -19.78
CA SER A 258 5.20 -10.38 -20.13
C SER A 258 4.55 -11.74 -19.90
N TYR A 259 3.59 -11.81 -18.96
CA TYR A 259 2.71 -12.97 -18.77
C TYR A 259 1.46 -12.94 -19.66
N GLY A 260 1.37 -12.02 -20.63
CA GLY A 260 0.29 -11.97 -21.60
C GLY A 260 -0.99 -11.29 -21.12
N TYR A 261 -1.01 -10.71 -19.92
CA TYR A 261 -2.15 -9.91 -19.47
C TYR A 261 -2.13 -8.54 -20.14
N VAL A 262 -3.25 -8.11 -20.72
CA VAL A 262 -3.39 -6.80 -21.38
C VAL A 262 -4.50 -5.95 -20.76
N ASP A 263 -5.34 -6.54 -19.92
CA ASP A 263 -6.43 -5.87 -19.21
C ASP A 263 -6.51 -6.38 -17.75
N TYR A 264 -6.68 -5.49 -16.78
CA TYR A 264 -6.75 -5.85 -15.36
C TYR A 264 -7.95 -6.75 -15.04
N ALA A 265 -9.03 -6.70 -15.84
CA ALA A 265 -10.16 -7.62 -15.71
C ALA A 265 -9.79 -9.09 -15.96
N GLU A 266 -8.63 -9.36 -16.58
CA GLU A 266 -8.09 -10.70 -16.77
C GLU A 266 -7.46 -11.28 -15.50
N LEU A 267 -7.19 -10.42 -14.50
CA LEU A 267 -6.70 -10.86 -13.18
C LEU A 267 -7.82 -11.41 -12.29
N PHE A 268 -9.04 -11.53 -12.81
CA PHE A 268 -10.21 -12.02 -12.08
C PHE A 268 -10.84 -13.18 -12.85
N ASN A 269 -11.23 -14.23 -12.13
CA ASN A 269 -12.02 -15.31 -12.73
C ASN A 269 -13.49 -14.91 -12.90
N ALA A 270 -14.28 -15.74 -13.57
CA ALA A 270 -15.67 -15.38 -13.90
C ALA A 270 -16.56 -15.21 -12.66
N ARG A 271 -16.39 -16.03 -11.62
CA ARG A 271 -17.15 -15.93 -10.37
C ARG A 271 -16.79 -14.66 -9.59
N GLN A 272 -15.51 -14.29 -9.53
CA GLN A 272 -15.06 -13.02 -8.95
C GLN A 272 -15.63 -11.82 -9.69
N LYS A 273 -15.60 -11.82 -11.03
CA LYS A 273 -16.18 -10.75 -11.85
C LYS A 273 -17.68 -10.60 -11.65
N LEU A 274 -18.42 -11.72 -11.58
CA LEU A 274 -19.87 -11.68 -11.30
C LEU A 274 -20.16 -10.99 -9.97
N HIS A 275 -19.44 -11.40 -8.91
CA HIS A 275 -19.54 -10.77 -7.59
C HIS A 275 -19.22 -9.27 -7.64
N LEU A 276 -18.10 -8.87 -8.24
CA LEU A 276 -17.68 -7.47 -8.28
C LEU A 276 -18.67 -6.59 -9.05
N VAL A 277 -19.24 -7.10 -10.15
CA VAL A 277 -20.26 -6.39 -10.92
C VAL A 277 -21.55 -6.24 -10.09
N ALA A 278 -22.09 -7.33 -9.55
CA ALA A 278 -23.29 -7.31 -8.72
C ALA A 278 -23.15 -6.35 -7.53
N LEU A 279 -22.02 -6.46 -6.82
CA LEU A 279 -21.68 -5.57 -5.71
C LEU A 279 -21.60 -4.11 -6.14
N SER A 280 -20.98 -3.80 -7.28
CA SER A 280 -20.86 -2.42 -7.74
C SER A 280 -22.21 -1.77 -8.02
N GLU A 281 -23.17 -2.52 -8.56
CA GLU A 281 -24.51 -2.02 -8.86
C GLU A 281 -25.32 -1.76 -7.58
N GLU A 282 -25.17 -2.61 -6.55
CA GLU A 282 -25.77 -2.36 -5.24
C GLU A 282 -25.14 -1.14 -4.53
N ILE A 283 -23.82 -0.91 -4.71
CA ILE A 283 -23.16 0.30 -4.21
C ILE A 283 -23.70 1.55 -4.92
N ASP A 284 -23.94 1.49 -6.23
CA ASP A 284 -24.50 2.61 -7.00
C ASP A 284 -25.92 3.01 -6.53
N ALA A 285 -26.66 2.07 -5.95
CA ALA A 285 -27.98 2.30 -5.38
C ALA A 285 -27.94 2.92 -3.96
N LEU A 286 -26.78 2.99 -3.31
CA LEU A 286 -26.66 3.54 -1.96
C LEU A 286 -26.82 5.08 -1.93
N PRO A 287 -27.34 5.63 -0.81
CA PRO A 287 -27.33 7.07 -0.54
C PRO A 287 -25.93 7.71 -0.70
N ARG A 288 -25.89 8.97 -1.17
CA ARG A 288 -24.64 9.65 -1.53
C ARG A 288 -23.67 9.83 -0.36
N ASP A 289 -24.19 10.04 0.83
CA ASP A 289 -23.46 10.25 2.09
C ASP A 289 -22.68 9.01 2.55
N ILE A 290 -23.12 7.80 2.19
CA ILE A 290 -22.42 6.56 2.55
C ILE A 290 -21.75 5.86 1.37
N ARG A 291 -22.16 6.18 0.13
CA ARG A 291 -21.64 5.52 -1.08
C ARG A 291 -20.12 5.57 -1.16
N GLY A 292 -19.51 6.72 -0.86
CA GLY A 292 -18.05 6.89 -0.87
C GLY A 292 -17.32 5.86 0.01
N ALA A 293 -17.86 5.57 1.20
CA ALA A 293 -17.29 4.60 2.12
C ALA A 293 -17.34 3.17 1.59
N PHE A 294 -18.45 2.79 0.95
CA PHE A 294 -18.56 1.48 0.30
C PHE A 294 -17.68 1.36 -0.94
N SER A 295 -17.53 2.43 -1.74
CA SER A 295 -16.62 2.47 -2.88
C SER A 295 -15.15 2.36 -2.47
N VAL A 296 -14.75 2.96 -1.35
CA VAL A 296 -13.40 2.80 -0.77
C VAL A 296 -13.21 1.40 -0.17
N ALA A 297 -14.22 0.85 0.50
CA ALA A 297 -14.17 -0.54 0.95
C ALA A 297 -14.04 -1.52 -0.23
N PHE A 298 -14.71 -1.24 -1.35
CA PHE A 298 -14.60 -2.02 -2.58
C PHE A 298 -13.17 -2.01 -3.12
N SER A 299 -12.51 -0.84 -3.16
CA SER A 299 -11.13 -0.75 -3.67
C SER A 299 -10.15 -1.56 -2.80
N ASP A 300 -10.30 -1.55 -1.47
CA ASP A 300 -9.50 -2.39 -0.57
C ASP A 300 -9.76 -3.89 -0.82
N HIS A 301 -11.04 -4.26 -0.99
CA HIS A 301 -11.49 -5.63 -1.24
C HIS A 301 -10.86 -6.26 -2.51
N LEU A 302 -10.64 -5.46 -3.56
CA LEU A 302 -10.01 -5.91 -4.81
C LEU A 302 -8.66 -6.59 -4.58
N LYS A 303 -7.88 -6.21 -3.55
CA LYS A 303 -6.57 -6.83 -3.23
C LYS A 303 -6.68 -8.30 -2.82
N THR A 304 -7.86 -8.74 -2.38
CA THR A 304 -8.10 -10.10 -1.88
C THR A 304 -9.09 -10.90 -2.72
N ASN A 305 -9.70 -10.27 -3.71
CA ASN A 305 -10.64 -10.90 -4.63
C ASN A 305 -10.09 -10.87 -6.06
N ASN A 306 -8.98 -11.55 -6.30
CA ASN A 306 -8.36 -11.67 -7.63
C ASN A 306 -7.54 -12.97 -7.74
N MET A 307 -7.14 -13.34 -8.95
CA MET A 307 -6.33 -14.53 -9.28
C MET A 307 -4.83 -14.33 -9.07
N MET A 308 -4.41 -13.23 -8.44
CA MET A 308 -3.04 -12.95 -8.03
C MET A 308 -2.85 -13.12 -6.51
N CYS A 309 -3.87 -13.63 -5.81
CA CYS A 309 -3.79 -13.97 -4.39
C CYS A 309 -3.09 -15.31 -4.19
N ALA A 310 -2.13 -15.36 -3.27
CA ALA A 310 -1.42 -16.57 -2.89
C ALA A 310 -1.98 -17.17 -1.59
N TYR A 311 -1.59 -18.40 -1.29
CA TYR A 311 -2.03 -19.08 -0.06
C TYR A 311 -0.86 -19.38 0.87
N ALA A 312 -0.98 -18.94 2.12
CA ALA A 312 -0.05 -19.26 3.20
C ALA A 312 -0.55 -20.53 3.91
N GLY A 313 -0.12 -21.69 3.40
CA GLY A 313 -0.61 -23.01 3.81
C GLY A 313 -0.44 -23.34 5.30
N ASP A 314 0.65 -22.87 5.91
CA ASP A 314 0.93 -23.09 7.34
C ASP A 314 -0.02 -22.30 8.25
N TRP A 315 -0.54 -21.18 7.76
CA TRP A 315 -1.47 -20.30 8.49
C TRP A 315 -2.93 -20.48 8.04
N ARG A 316 -3.17 -21.32 7.02
CA ARG A 316 -4.44 -21.48 6.28
C ARG A 316 -5.12 -20.15 5.97
N ARG A 317 -4.36 -19.23 5.36
CA ARG A 317 -4.80 -17.85 5.06
C ARG A 317 -4.42 -17.42 3.65
N LEU A 318 -5.32 -16.66 3.04
CA LEU A 318 -5.03 -15.89 1.84
C LEU A 318 -3.95 -14.82 2.11
N THR A 319 -3.06 -14.67 1.14
CA THR A 319 -2.07 -13.60 1.05
C THR A 319 -2.50 -12.63 -0.05
N PRO A 320 -2.89 -11.38 0.28
CA PRO A 320 -3.39 -10.40 -0.67
C PRO A 320 -2.39 -10.07 -1.77
N LEU A 321 -2.91 -9.64 -2.93
CA LEU A 321 -2.15 -8.90 -3.93
C LEU A 321 -1.43 -7.71 -3.26
N PHE A 322 -0.19 -7.45 -3.69
CA PHE A 322 0.72 -6.43 -3.16
C PHE A 322 1.22 -6.62 -1.72
N SER A 323 1.10 -7.82 -1.12
CA SER A 323 1.78 -8.12 0.15
C SER A 323 3.31 -7.92 0.11
N ILE A 324 3.90 -7.92 -1.10
CA ILE A 324 5.32 -7.62 -1.35
C ILE A 324 5.52 -6.35 -2.21
N ARG A 325 4.49 -5.48 -2.31
CA ARG A 325 4.49 -4.21 -3.09
C ARG A 325 4.90 -4.38 -4.58
N ALA A 326 4.40 -5.42 -5.22
CA ALA A 326 4.77 -5.81 -6.58
C ALA A 326 3.72 -6.75 -7.22
N TYR A 327 3.62 -6.75 -8.56
CA TYR A 327 2.86 -7.77 -9.29
C TYR A 327 3.65 -9.07 -9.35
N ARG A 328 3.19 -10.12 -8.67
CA ARG A 328 3.85 -11.43 -8.69
C ARG A 328 2.97 -12.43 -9.41
N HIS A 329 3.51 -13.14 -10.39
CA HIS A 329 2.83 -14.28 -10.97
C HIS A 329 2.63 -15.40 -9.93
N ILE A 330 1.39 -15.88 -9.82
CA ILE A 330 1.01 -16.93 -8.88
C ILE A 330 0.57 -18.16 -9.68
N SER A 331 1.39 -19.21 -9.69
CA SER A 331 1.06 -20.46 -10.39
C SER A 331 0.00 -21.31 -9.68
N ARG A 332 -0.29 -21.02 -8.40
CA ARG A 332 -1.35 -21.67 -7.63
C ARG A 332 -2.19 -20.64 -6.87
N PRO A 333 -3.08 -19.90 -7.56
CA PRO A 333 -3.85 -18.85 -6.93
C PRO A 333 -4.98 -19.40 -6.06
N VAL A 334 -5.37 -18.61 -5.06
CA VAL A 334 -6.48 -18.90 -4.18
C VAL A 334 -7.55 -17.83 -4.34
N GLU A 335 -8.78 -18.28 -4.59
CA GLU A 335 -9.97 -17.46 -4.57
C GLU A 335 -10.63 -17.56 -3.19
N LEU A 336 -11.05 -16.42 -2.64
CA LEU A 336 -11.78 -16.32 -1.38
C LEU A 336 -13.27 -16.10 -1.63
N ASN A 337 -14.14 -16.71 -0.82
CA ASN A 337 -15.54 -16.30 -0.73
C ASN A 337 -15.65 -14.86 -0.15
N PRO A 338 -16.16 -13.89 -0.92
CA PRO A 338 -16.11 -12.48 -0.54
C PRO A 338 -17.10 -12.07 0.55
N TRP A 339 -18.04 -12.94 0.94
CA TRP A 339 -19.16 -12.64 1.84
C TRP A 339 -19.11 -13.41 3.16
N LEU A 340 -17.90 -13.77 3.62
CA LEU A 340 -17.77 -14.40 4.93
C LEU A 340 -17.68 -13.35 6.04
N ASN A 341 -18.43 -13.61 7.11
CA ASN A 341 -18.37 -12.83 8.33
C ASN A 341 -17.33 -13.42 9.27
N ARG A 342 -16.39 -12.56 9.72
CA ARG A 342 -15.26 -12.89 10.63
C ARG A 342 -14.29 -14.00 10.17
N ASN A 343 -14.60 -14.69 9.07
CA ASN A 343 -13.76 -15.69 8.41
C ASN A 343 -13.19 -15.12 7.11
N GLY A 344 -12.02 -15.63 6.70
CA GLY A 344 -11.31 -15.10 5.53
C GLY A 344 -10.62 -13.76 5.77
N ARG A 345 -9.69 -13.40 4.88
CA ARG A 345 -8.92 -12.14 4.96
C ARG A 345 -9.33 -11.24 3.81
N GLY A 346 -9.90 -10.07 4.13
CA GLY A 346 -10.28 -9.05 3.15
C GLY A 346 -11.66 -9.26 2.50
N THR A 347 -12.56 -10.02 3.12
CA THR A 347 -13.96 -10.10 2.67
C THR A 347 -14.62 -8.72 2.66
N PHE A 348 -15.61 -8.51 1.81
CA PHE A 348 -16.22 -7.19 1.63
C PHE A 348 -16.84 -6.63 2.93
N PRO A 349 -17.60 -7.43 3.73
CA PRO A 349 -18.08 -6.97 5.03
C PRO A 349 -16.95 -6.54 5.97
N ASN A 350 -15.81 -7.24 5.95
CA ASN A 350 -14.64 -6.87 6.76
C ASN A 350 -13.96 -5.57 6.27
N ALA A 351 -13.97 -5.29 4.97
CA ALA A 351 -13.47 -4.04 4.40
C ALA A 351 -14.33 -2.85 4.84
N VAL A 352 -15.66 -2.98 4.76
CA VAL A 352 -16.60 -1.93 5.24
C VAL A 352 -16.43 -1.69 6.74
N ARG A 353 -16.35 -2.76 7.54
CA ARG A 353 -16.06 -2.64 8.99
C ARG A 353 -14.71 -1.98 9.26
N SER A 354 -13.73 -2.13 8.37
CA SER A 354 -12.43 -1.44 8.49
C SER A 354 -12.56 0.07 8.28
N VAL A 355 -13.36 0.49 7.30
CA VAL A 355 -13.68 1.90 7.07
C VAL A 355 -14.45 2.49 8.26
N GLN A 356 -15.44 1.78 8.81
CA GLN A 356 -16.15 2.22 10.02
C GLN A 356 -15.21 2.38 11.22
N ARG A 357 -14.30 1.41 11.44
CA ARG A 357 -13.29 1.50 12.51
C ARG A 357 -12.36 2.70 12.32
N ALA A 358 -11.98 3.02 11.07
CA ALA A 358 -11.17 4.20 10.79
C ALA A 358 -11.91 5.49 11.14
N GLY A 359 -13.19 5.62 10.78
CA GLY A 359 -14.02 6.76 11.18
C GLY A 359 -14.18 6.91 12.69
N ALA A 360 -14.40 5.80 13.40
CA ALA A 360 -14.47 5.79 14.86
C ALA A 360 -13.12 6.19 15.50
N ALA A 361 -12.01 5.59 15.05
CA ALA A 361 -10.66 5.88 15.55
C ALA A 361 -10.23 7.33 15.29
N PHE A 362 -10.73 7.94 14.21
CA PHE A 362 -10.47 9.35 13.90
C PHE A 362 -11.19 10.29 14.87
N ARG A 363 -12.45 9.99 15.24
CA ARG A 363 -13.23 10.76 16.23
C ARG A 363 -12.75 10.57 17.66
N GLU A 364 -12.34 9.36 18.00
CA GLU A 364 -11.92 8.95 19.35
C GLU A 364 -10.40 8.86 19.46
N HIS A 365 -9.65 9.70 18.73
CA HIS A 365 -8.20 9.56 18.62
C HIS A 365 -7.51 9.67 19.99
N ARG A 366 -6.70 8.66 20.30
CA ARG A 366 -5.86 8.57 21.49
C ARG A 366 -4.43 8.38 21.05
N VAL A 367 -3.51 9.12 21.64
CA VAL A 367 -2.08 8.88 21.42
C VAL A 367 -1.69 7.69 22.26
N ALA A 368 -1.62 6.50 21.65
CA ALA A 368 -1.02 5.35 22.31
C ALA A 368 0.49 5.41 22.09
N SER A 369 1.21 5.96 23.06
CA SER A 369 2.67 5.80 23.12
C SER A 369 2.97 4.66 24.07
N SER A 370 3.84 3.73 23.67
CA SER A 370 4.35 2.66 24.54
C SER A 370 5.11 3.18 25.78
N VAL A 371 5.30 4.50 25.89
CA VAL A 371 6.12 5.13 26.94
C VAL A 371 5.39 6.30 27.62
N LEU A 372 4.43 6.99 26.99
CA LEU A 372 3.93 8.29 27.49
C LEU A 372 2.47 8.55 27.09
N TYR A 373 1.57 8.24 28.04
CA TYR A 373 0.19 8.71 28.17
C TYR A 373 -0.86 8.15 27.20
N ASP A 374 -2.05 7.86 27.73
CA ASP A 374 -3.27 7.48 26.98
C ASP A 374 -4.29 8.63 27.06
N GLU A 375 -3.87 9.80 26.59
CA GLU A 375 -4.63 11.05 26.73
C GLU A 375 -5.48 11.29 25.47
N PRO A 376 -6.78 11.58 25.63
CA PRO A 376 -7.62 11.97 24.51
C PRO A 376 -7.14 13.31 23.96
N ILE A 377 -7.14 13.47 22.63
CA ILE A 377 -6.93 14.76 22.01
C ILE A 377 -8.29 15.31 21.58
N ALA A 378 -8.54 16.59 21.86
CA ALA A 378 -9.73 17.28 21.39
C ALA A 378 -9.87 17.15 19.86
N TYR A 379 -11.08 16.79 19.43
CA TYR A 379 -11.45 16.80 18.03
C TYR A 379 -12.00 18.17 17.66
N HIS A 380 -11.35 18.83 16.70
CA HIS A 380 -11.80 20.09 16.13
C HIS A 380 -12.35 19.84 14.72
N THR A 381 -13.30 20.66 14.28
CA THR A 381 -13.89 20.56 12.94
C THR A 381 -13.14 21.45 11.95
N GLY A 382 -11.93 21.03 11.57
CA GLY A 382 -11.19 21.67 10.47
C GLY A 382 -11.80 21.38 9.10
N ARG A 383 -11.37 22.12 8.08
CA ARG A 383 -11.74 21.91 6.67
C ARG A 383 -10.56 21.35 5.90
N SER A 384 -10.81 20.43 4.97
CA SER A 384 -9.80 19.94 4.04
C SER A 384 -10.20 20.17 2.58
N GLU A 385 -9.22 20.50 1.75
CA GLU A 385 -9.35 20.63 0.30
C GLU A 385 -8.25 19.82 -0.37
N ILE A 386 -8.60 18.70 -0.99
CA ILE A 386 -7.65 17.82 -1.68
C ILE A 386 -7.91 17.88 -3.20
N ALA A 387 -6.85 18.02 -3.99
CA ALA A 387 -6.93 18.06 -5.44
C ALA A 387 -5.91 17.14 -6.11
N CYS A 388 -6.36 16.37 -7.11
CA CYS A 388 -5.48 15.59 -7.97
C CYS A 388 -4.80 16.50 -9.02
N ARG A 389 -3.64 17.07 -8.69
CA ARG A 389 -2.88 18.00 -9.55
C ARG A 389 -1.38 17.97 -9.27
N ASP A 390 -0.62 18.44 -10.24
CA ASP A 390 0.83 18.64 -10.11
C ASP A 390 1.15 19.90 -9.28
N SER A 391 1.84 19.70 -8.16
CA SER A 391 2.21 20.73 -7.18
C SER A 391 3.22 21.76 -7.71
N LYS A 392 3.74 21.64 -8.94
CA LYS A 392 4.47 22.73 -9.61
C LYS A 392 3.59 23.95 -9.87
N SER A 393 2.26 23.81 -9.84
CA SER A 393 1.34 24.94 -10.01
C SER A 393 0.10 24.78 -9.15
N MET A 394 -0.10 25.70 -8.20
CA MET A 394 -1.24 25.70 -7.28
C MET A 394 -2.06 27.00 -7.43
N PRO A 395 -2.79 27.18 -8.55
CA PRO A 395 -3.52 28.42 -8.79
C PRO A 395 -4.70 28.64 -7.85
N ALA A 396 -5.20 27.60 -7.18
CA ALA A 396 -6.30 27.68 -6.22
C ALA A 396 -5.85 28.13 -4.81
N VAL A 397 -4.54 28.27 -4.58
CA VAL A 397 -3.98 28.72 -3.30
C VAL A 397 -3.47 30.14 -3.50
N ASP A 398 -3.82 31.08 -2.62
CA ASP A 398 -3.33 32.45 -2.73
C ASP A 398 -1.85 32.56 -2.33
N ASP A 399 -1.15 33.54 -2.91
CA ASP A 399 0.24 33.82 -2.55
C ASP A 399 0.33 34.39 -1.14
N GLY A 400 1.36 34.00 -0.39
CA GLY A 400 1.52 34.48 0.99
C GLY A 400 0.41 34.05 1.95
N SER A 401 -0.34 32.98 1.65
CA SER A 401 -1.49 32.55 2.46
C SER A 401 -1.19 31.39 3.41
N ILE A 402 -0.18 30.57 3.12
CA ILE A 402 0.10 29.32 3.87
C ILE A 402 0.98 29.57 5.10
N ASP A 403 0.54 29.12 6.27
CA ASP A 403 1.26 29.20 7.55
C ASP A 403 2.30 28.10 7.69
N LEU A 404 1.91 26.87 7.35
CA LEU A 404 2.72 25.68 7.50
C LEU A 404 2.64 24.82 6.24
N VAL A 405 3.79 24.46 5.69
CA VAL A 405 3.88 23.29 4.80
C VAL A 405 4.30 22.12 5.66
N LEU A 406 3.52 21.03 5.64
CA LEU A 406 3.81 19.80 6.37
C LEU A 406 3.63 18.61 5.43
N THR A 407 4.70 17.86 5.17
CA THR A 407 4.70 16.88 4.08
C THR A 407 5.76 15.78 4.22
N ASP A 408 5.62 14.70 3.45
CA ASP A 408 6.61 13.64 3.27
C ASP A 408 6.96 13.54 1.77
N PRO A 409 8.00 14.26 1.29
CA PRO A 409 8.31 14.31 -0.13
C PRO A 409 8.76 12.95 -0.68
N PRO A 410 8.54 12.68 -1.98
CA PRO A 410 8.84 11.38 -2.56
C PRO A 410 10.34 11.06 -2.53
N TYR A 411 10.65 9.78 -2.37
CA TYR A 411 12.02 9.27 -2.31
C TYR A 411 12.60 9.02 -3.71
N LEU A 412 13.90 9.25 -3.88
CA LEU A 412 14.62 9.11 -5.16
C LEU A 412 14.54 7.69 -5.76
N ASP A 413 14.51 6.66 -4.89
CA ASP A 413 14.57 5.25 -5.26
C ASP A 413 13.23 4.51 -5.08
N TYR A 414 12.11 5.24 -5.04
CA TYR A 414 10.84 4.65 -4.62
C TYR A 414 10.16 3.79 -5.70
N ILE A 415 9.40 2.79 -5.22
CA ILE A 415 8.51 1.89 -5.96
C ILE A 415 7.56 2.72 -6.83
N ALA A 416 7.26 2.27 -8.06
CA ALA A 416 6.29 2.92 -8.94
C ALA A 416 4.87 2.76 -8.37
N TYR A 417 4.52 3.56 -7.36
CA TYR A 417 3.21 3.53 -6.69
C TYR A 417 2.07 3.73 -7.68
N SER A 418 2.28 4.58 -8.69
CA SER A 418 1.31 4.78 -9.77
C SER A 418 1.00 3.51 -10.55
N GLU A 419 1.97 2.61 -10.74
CA GLU A 419 1.74 1.32 -11.41
C GLU A 419 0.91 0.35 -10.57
N LEU A 420 1.10 0.37 -9.26
CA LEU A 420 0.33 -0.44 -8.32
C LEU A 420 -1.07 0.16 -8.12
N GLY A 421 -1.17 1.48 -8.01
CA GLY A 421 -2.40 2.26 -7.85
C GLY A 421 -3.33 2.09 -9.05
N HIS A 422 -2.78 2.03 -10.26
CA HIS A 422 -3.55 1.91 -11.49
C HIS A 422 -4.43 0.63 -11.56
N PHE A 423 -4.12 -0.42 -10.79
CA PHE A 423 -5.02 -1.58 -10.64
C PHE A 423 -6.41 -1.19 -10.12
N PHE A 424 -6.50 -0.15 -9.27
CA PHE A 424 -7.75 0.31 -8.67
C PHE A 424 -8.47 1.34 -9.54
N ALA A 425 -7.76 2.02 -10.44
CA ALA A 425 -8.27 3.17 -11.21
C ALA A 425 -9.56 2.88 -11.99
N PRO A 426 -9.72 1.75 -12.71
CA PRO A 426 -10.95 1.48 -13.48
C PRO A 426 -12.22 1.43 -12.61
N TRP A 427 -12.13 0.80 -11.45
CA TRP A 427 -13.26 0.70 -10.51
C TRP A 427 -13.49 2.02 -9.78
N MET A 428 -12.43 2.75 -9.39
CA MET A 428 -12.57 4.07 -8.79
C MET A 428 -13.18 5.08 -9.75
N HIS A 429 -12.85 5.02 -11.04
CA HIS A 429 -13.48 5.83 -12.07
C HIS A 429 -14.96 5.48 -12.21
N ARG A 430 -15.30 4.19 -12.25
CA ARG A 430 -16.69 3.71 -12.29
C ARG A 430 -17.53 4.30 -11.16
N PHE A 431 -16.98 4.36 -9.94
CA PHE A 431 -17.66 4.96 -8.79
C PHE A 431 -17.64 6.50 -8.76
N GLY A 432 -17.04 7.15 -9.78
CA GLY A 432 -16.93 8.61 -9.85
C GLY A 432 -15.94 9.21 -8.85
N LEU A 433 -15.01 8.41 -8.31
CA LEU A 433 -13.99 8.88 -7.36
C LEU A 433 -12.79 9.53 -8.07
N ILE A 434 -12.53 9.14 -9.32
CA ILE A 434 -11.43 9.69 -10.14
C ILE A 434 -11.88 9.96 -11.58
N ASP A 435 -11.10 10.77 -12.30
CA ASP A 435 -11.34 11.06 -13.71
C ASP A 435 -11.02 9.87 -14.63
N GLY A 436 -11.57 9.90 -15.85
CA GLY A 436 -11.32 8.84 -16.86
C GLY A 436 -9.96 8.95 -17.54
N ASN A 437 -9.28 10.10 -17.45
CA ASN A 437 -7.96 10.30 -18.05
C ASN A 437 -6.89 9.41 -17.43
N SER A 438 -7.17 8.93 -16.21
CA SER A 438 -6.31 8.07 -15.40
C SER A 438 -6.41 6.57 -15.73
N ILE A 439 -7.23 6.18 -16.70
CA ILE A 439 -7.44 4.77 -17.09
C ILE A 439 -6.44 4.32 -18.15
N ASP A 440 -6.08 5.19 -19.08
CA ASP A 440 -5.30 4.81 -20.27
C ASP A 440 -3.80 5.08 -20.11
N ARG A 441 -3.41 5.82 -19.07
CA ARG A 441 -2.03 6.25 -18.82
C ARG A 441 -1.82 6.56 -17.34
N PHE A 442 -0.56 6.51 -16.93
CA PHE A 442 -0.17 7.01 -15.63
C PHE A 442 -0.21 8.55 -15.58
N PRO A 443 -0.36 9.15 -14.39
CA PRO A 443 -0.36 10.59 -14.27
C PRO A 443 0.99 11.19 -14.67
N SER A 444 0.95 12.26 -15.47
CA SER A 444 2.15 13.03 -15.81
C SER A 444 2.67 13.80 -14.59
N GLY A 445 3.98 14.06 -14.53
CA GLY A 445 4.57 14.87 -13.45
C GLY A 445 5.07 14.07 -12.24
N GLN A 446 4.97 12.73 -12.29
CA GLN A 446 5.58 11.86 -11.30
C GLN A 446 7.09 12.13 -11.14
N LEU A 447 7.52 12.23 -9.89
CA LEU A 447 8.93 12.42 -9.55
C LEU A 447 9.72 11.10 -9.62
N ALA A 448 9.05 9.95 -9.49
CA ALA A 448 9.61 8.63 -9.70
C ALA A 448 9.35 8.19 -11.15
N ALA A 449 10.39 8.10 -11.98
CA ALA A 449 10.26 7.65 -13.36
C ALA A 449 11.33 6.60 -13.74
N PRO A 450 10.99 5.58 -14.55
CA PRO A 450 11.94 4.61 -15.07
C PRO A 450 12.82 5.25 -16.16
N ALA A 451 13.95 5.83 -15.76
CA ALA A 451 15.01 6.27 -16.68
C ALA A 451 16.41 6.08 -16.05
N ASN A 452 17.45 6.16 -16.90
CA ASN A 452 18.87 6.07 -16.53
C ASN A 452 19.22 6.90 -15.28
N THR A 453 20.10 6.37 -14.43
CA THR A 453 20.35 6.83 -13.05
C THR A 453 20.77 8.29 -12.89
N LYS A 454 21.51 8.86 -13.85
CA LYS A 454 21.97 10.26 -13.76
C LYS A 454 20.88 11.26 -14.16
N ASP A 455 20.19 11.00 -15.28
CA ASP A 455 19.08 11.84 -15.76
C ASP A 455 17.91 11.84 -14.76
N ARG A 456 17.67 10.71 -14.06
CA ARG A 456 16.69 10.60 -12.97
C ARG A 456 16.97 11.60 -11.85
N ALA A 457 18.19 11.64 -11.34
CA ALA A 457 18.54 12.50 -10.21
C ALA A 457 18.44 13.99 -10.59
N GLU A 458 18.89 14.36 -11.78
CA GLU A 458 18.82 15.75 -12.26
C GLU A 458 17.37 16.20 -12.50
N ARG A 459 16.54 15.33 -13.10
CA ARG A 459 15.11 15.57 -13.30
C ARG A 459 14.35 15.68 -11.98
N PHE A 460 14.63 14.78 -11.04
CA PHE A 460 14.06 14.79 -9.69
C PHE A 460 14.37 16.11 -8.98
N VAL A 461 15.64 16.51 -8.94
CA VAL A 461 16.06 17.79 -8.33
C VAL A 461 15.39 18.99 -9.01
N ARG A 462 15.29 18.98 -10.34
CA ARG A 462 14.66 20.07 -11.08
C ARG A 462 13.17 20.20 -10.75
N HIS A 463 12.42 19.10 -10.83
CA HIS A 463 10.97 19.13 -10.59
C HIS A 463 10.65 19.41 -9.11
N LEU A 464 11.40 18.78 -8.18
CA LEU A 464 11.25 19.07 -6.75
C LEU A 464 11.60 20.53 -6.43
N GLY A 465 12.63 21.09 -7.07
CA GLY A 465 12.98 22.50 -6.96
C GLY A 465 11.86 23.43 -7.41
N GLN A 466 11.21 23.14 -8.55
CA GLN A 466 10.06 23.90 -9.04
C GLN A 466 8.88 23.86 -8.07
N ILE A 467 8.61 22.70 -7.46
CA ILE A 467 7.58 22.58 -6.43
C ILE A 467 7.96 23.42 -5.21
N PHE A 468 9.21 23.38 -4.75
CA PHE A 468 9.65 24.18 -3.63
C PHE A 468 9.63 25.69 -3.91
N GLU A 469 9.92 26.12 -5.14
CA GLU A 469 9.76 27.52 -5.57
C GLU A 469 8.29 27.95 -5.47
N GLU A 470 7.36 27.10 -5.91
CA GLU A 470 5.93 27.34 -5.78
C GLU A 470 5.49 27.38 -4.30
N LEU A 471 5.97 26.45 -3.46
CA LEU A 471 5.73 26.46 -2.00
C LEU A 471 6.18 27.78 -1.39
N ARG A 472 7.39 28.24 -1.70
CA ARG A 472 7.92 29.51 -1.19
C ARG A 472 7.01 30.68 -1.54
N ARG A 473 6.44 30.70 -2.74
CA ARG A 473 5.50 31.73 -3.18
C ARG A 473 4.18 31.68 -2.39
N LYS A 474 3.63 30.49 -2.14
CA LYS A 474 2.38 30.29 -1.40
C LYS A 474 2.48 30.56 0.10
N MET A 475 3.65 30.36 0.69
CA MET A 475 3.86 30.55 2.13
C MET A 475 3.87 32.02 2.55
N LYS A 476 3.42 32.31 3.78
CA LYS A 476 3.64 33.58 4.48
C LYS A 476 5.14 33.86 4.70
N PRO A 477 5.57 35.11 4.93
CA PRO A 477 6.98 35.42 5.20
C PRO A 477 7.57 34.68 6.41
N ASP A 478 6.77 34.53 7.46
CA ASP A 478 7.11 33.87 8.73
C ASP A 478 6.70 32.39 8.79
N GLY A 479 6.09 31.86 7.72
CA GLY A 479 5.66 30.47 7.64
C GLY A 479 6.80 29.46 7.76
N ARG A 480 6.47 28.20 8.03
CA ARG A 480 7.44 27.11 8.17
C ARG A 480 7.21 26.02 7.15
N PHE A 481 8.31 25.48 6.60
CA PHE A 481 8.27 24.31 5.75
C PHE A 481 8.86 23.14 6.53
N VAL A 482 8.02 22.19 6.91
CA VAL A 482 8.37 21.02 7.69
C VAL A 482 8.18 19.78 6.82
N PHE A 483 9.20 18.92 6.79
CA PHE A 483 9.06 17.64 6.11
C PHE A 483 9.74 16.50 6.85
N THR A 484 9.20 15.30 6.70
CA THR A 484 9.85 14.05 7.12
C THR A 484 10.66 13.49 5.97
N TYR A 485 11.85 12.97 6.23
CA TYR A 485 12.62 12.28 5.20
C TYR A 485 13.59 11.27 5.79
N GLN A 486 13.79 10.19 5.07
CA GLN A 486 14.79 9.17 5.36
C GLN A 486 15.49 8.70 4.08
N ASN A 487 16.82 8.60 4.13
CA ASN A 487 17.59 7.99 3.05
C ASN A 487 18.98 7.58 3.56
N LEU A 488 19.37 6.32 3.33
CA LEU A 488 20.73 5.85 3.61
C LEU A 488 21.72 6.26 2.51
N ASP A 489 21.22 6.58 1.32
CA ASP A 489 22.01 7.08 0.21
C ASP A 489 22.10 8.62 0.27
N GLY A 490 23.32 9.12 0.39
CA GLY A 490 23.60 10.56 0.38
C GLY A 490 23.15 11.29 -0.89
N ARG A 491 22.87 10.59 -2.00
CA ARG A 491 22.30 11.20 -3.22
C ARG A 491 20.92 11.81 -2.98
N GLY A 492 20.06 11.15 -2.20
CA GLY A 492 18.72 11.67 -1.87
C GLY A 492 18.80 12.96 -1.05
N TRP A 493 19.59 12.95 0.04
CA TRP A 493 19.80 14.14 0.87
C TRP A 493 20.45 15.31 0.12
N LYS A 494 21.40 15.03 -0.79
CA LYS A 494 21.98 16.07 -1.66
C LYS A 494 20.96 16.65 -2.64
N ALA A 495 20.04 15.81 -3.14
CA ALA A 495 18.95 16.27 -4.00
C ALA A 495 18.01 17.22 -3.25
N ILE A 496 17.57 16.83 -2.03
CA ILE A 496 16.78 17.68 -1.14
C ILE A 496 17.51 19.01 -0.84
N GLY A 497 18.76 18.94 -0.41
CA GLY A 497 19.55 20.15 -0.09
C GLY A 497 19.72 21.08 -1.28
N THR A 498 19.89 20.54 -2.50
CA THR A 498 19.97 21.34 -3.72
C THR A 498 18.64 22.01 -4.06
N ALA A 499 17.52 21.28 -3.93
CA ALA A 499 16.18 21.82 -4.16
C ALA A 499 15.84 22.92 -3.15
N LEU A 500 16.09 22.71 -1.85
CA LEU A 500 15.91 23.71 -0.79
C LEU A 500 16.73 24.97 -1.07
N ALA A 501 18.01 24.80 -1.39
CA ALA A 501 18.91 25.91 -1.69
C ALA A 501 18.39 26.77 -2.85
N ARG A 502 18.01 26.13 -3.97
CA ARG A 502 17.53 26.83 -5.16
C ARG A 502 16.20 27.54 -4.93
N ALA A 503 15.30 26.90 -4.21
CA ALA A 503 14.01 27.48 -3.87
C ALA A 503 14.11 28.60 -2.83
N GLY A 504 15.21 28.72 -2.08
CA GLY A 504 15.35 29.71 -1.02
C GLY A 504 14.75 29.25 0.31
N PHE A 505 15.05 28.02 0.73
CA PHE A 505 14.75 27.52 2.06
C PHE A 505 16.03 27.15 2.80
N GLN A 506 16.00 27.35 4.11
CA GLN A 506 17.09 26.95 5.01
C GLN A 506 16.53 26.11 6.16
N PRO A 507 17.08 24.91 6.40
CA PRO A 507 16.84 24.16 7.63
C PRO A 507 17.29 24.97 8.86
N VAL A 508 16.41 25.12 9.82
CA VAL A 508 16.68 25.76 11.12
C VAL A 508 16.72 24.74 12.26
N SER A 509 16.12 23.57 12.08
CA SER A 509 16.16 22.47 13.03
C SER A 509 15.99 21.12 12.31
N VAL A 510 16.61 20.09 12.87
CA VAL A 510 16.43 18.69 12.47
C VAL A 510 16.27 17.87 13.75
N PHE A 511 15.36 16.89 13.77
CA PHE A 511 15.25 15.94 14.88
C PHE A 511 14.69 14.60 14.42
N PRO A 512 15.03 13.49 15.10
CA PRO A 512 14.53 12.17 14.76
C PRO A 512 13.08 11.98 15.23
N LEU A 513 12.25 11.37 14.40
CA LEU A 513 10.88 10.93 14.70
C LEU A 513 10.79 9.41 14.52
N TYR A 514 10.28 8.71 15.52
CA TYR A 514 10.17 7.25 15.46
C TYR A 514 9.06 6.86 14.49
N GLY A 515 9.46 6.27 13.36
CA GLY A 515 8.53 5.72 12.37
C GLY A 515 8.28 4.26 12.74
N GLU A 516 7.20 3.98 13.46
CA GLU A 516 6.88 2.62 13.90
C GLU A 516 6.54 1.72 12.69
N ASN A 517 7.56 1.10 12.08
CA ASN A 517 7.36 0.10 11.03
C ASN A 517 7.19 -1.29 11.66
N GLY A 518 5.93 -1.71 11.76
CA GLY A 518 5.51 -3.03 12.21
C GLY A 518 6.14 -4.18 11.43
N SER A 519 6.39 -5.27 12.16
CA SER A 519 7.03 -6.56 11.80
C SER A 519 8.56 -6.57 11.72
N ARG A 520 9.19 -7.08 12.79
CA ARG A 520 10.64 -7.40 12.88
C ARG A 520 11.15 -8.37 11.80
N LEU A 521 10.26 -9.02 11.05
CA LEU A 521 10.57 -10.07 10.07
C LEU A 521 11.40 -9.59 8.86
N HIS A 522 11.46 -8.28 8.59
CA HIS A 522 12.24 -7.71 7.49
C HIS A 522 13.27 -6.64 7.90
N LYS A 523 13.44 -6.37 9.20
CA LYS A 523 14.50 -5.45 9.67
C LYS A 523 15.85 -6.15 9.59
N ARG A 524 16.73 -5.63 8.76
CA ARG A 524 18.17 -5.94 8.76
C ARG A 524 18.85 -5.00 9.75
N ASP A 525 20.03 -5.35 10.26
CA ASP A 525 20.78 -4.53 11.24
C ASP A 525 21.02 -3.07 10.80
N ASN A 526 20.92 -2.78 9.49
CA ASN A 526 21.12 -1.46 8.91
C ASN A 526 19.82 -0.76 8.45
N SER A 527 18.63 -1.23 8.86
CA SER A 527 17.36 -0.57 8.52
C SER A 527 17.16 0.73 9.30
N ILE A 528 16.56 1.74 8.65
CA ILE A 528 16.11 2.96 9.33
C ILE A 528 14.84 2.67 10.12
N SER A 529 14.81 3.14 11.37
CA SER A 529 13.65 3.15 12.28
C SER A 529 13.23 4.57 12.66
N TRP A 530 14.10 5.56 12.43
CA TRP A 530 13.87 6.97 12.75
C TRP A 530 13.97 7.85 11.51
N ASP A 531 12.86 8.48 11.16
CA ASP A 531 12.80 9.50 10.12
C ASP A 531 13.41 10.81 10.63
N CYS A 532 13.93 11.64 9.73
CA CYS A 532 14.38 12.97 10.08
C CYS A 532 13.27 13.98 9.81
N VAL A 533 12.80 14.67 10.85
CA VAL A 533 11.95 15.85 10.71
C VAL A 533 12.85 17.06 10.48
N VAL A 534 12.69 17.72 9.34
CA VAL A 534 13.45 18.91 8.98
C VAL A 534 12.52 20.10 9.00
N VAL A 535 12.86 21.10 9.81
CA VAL A 535 12.11 22.37 9.91
C VAL A 535 12.90 23.43 9.16
N CYS A 536 12.28 24.02 8.14
CA CYS A 536 12.86 25.05 7.29
C CYS A 536 12.14 26.40 7.45
N ALA A 537 12.91 27.47 7.28
CA ALA A 537 12.41 28.83 7.13
C ALA A 537 12.75 29.37 5.73
N LYS A 538 12.04 30.42 5.32
CA LYS A 538 12.37 31.16 4.10
C LYS A 538 13.75 31.82 4.23
N ALA A 539 14.54 31.69 3.18
CA ALA A 539 15.90 32.23 3.05
C ALA A 539 16.13 32.79 1.64
N ASP A 540 17.29 33.36 1.37
CA ASP A 540 17.67 33.75 0.01
C ASP A 540 18.04 32.53 -0.85
N PRO A 541 17.61 32.47 -2.13
CA PRO A 541 18.00 31.42 -3.07
C PRO A 541 19.52 31.33 -3.29
N VAL A 542 20.03 30.10 -3.31
CA VAL A 542 21.45 29.78 -3.55
C VAL A 542 21.58 28.90 -4.78
N ARG A 543 22.20 29.43 -5.84
CA ARG A 543 22.37 28.70 -7.12
C ARG A 543 23.35 27.53 -7.05
N ASN A 544 24.45 27.69 -6.32
CA ASN A 544 25.58 26.76 -6.29
C ASN A 544 25.72 26.06 -4.93
N PHE A 545 24.75 25.22 -4.58
CA PHE A 545 24.80 24.42 -3.35
C PHE A 545 25.84 23.29 -3.44
N ARG A 546 26.67 23.17 -2.40
CA ARG A 546 27.63 22.07 -2.22
C ARG A 546 27.87 21.86 -0.73
N THR A 547 27.95 20.59 -0.33
CA THR A 547 28.40 20.17 0.99
C THR A 547 29.92 20.00 1.03
N THR A 548 30.50 20.08 2.23
CA THR A 548 31.94 19.89 2.47
C THR A 548 32.17 18.76 3.47
N LYS A 549 33.43 18.31 3.58
CA LYS A 549 33.81 17.36 4.62
C LYS A 549 33.50 17.88 6.03
N GLY A 550 33.68 19.18 6.28
CA GLY A 550 33.38 19.81 7.56
C GLY A 550 31.88 19.83 7.89
N ASP A 551 31.03 20.03 6.89
CA ASP A 551 29.57 19.95 7.07
C ASP A 551 29.16 18.51 7.46
N ARG A 552 29.78 17.50 6.83
CA ARG A 552 29.54 16.09 7.14
C ARG A 552 30.05 15.68 8.53
N SER A 553 31.22 16.18 8.94
CA SER A 553 31.75 15.96 10.29
C SER A 553 30.82 16.53 11.37
N GLN A 554 30.29 17.75 11.16
CA GLN A 554 29.30 18.33 12.08
C GLN A 554 28.01 17.51 12.10
N GLY A 555 27.53 17.04 10.94
CA GLY A 555 26.38 16.13 10.84
C GLY A 555 26.58 14.85 11.66
N ALA A 556 27.78 14.26 11.61
CA ALA A 556 28.08 13.05 12.38
C ALA A 556 28.09 13.30 13.89
N SER A 557 28.73 14.40 14.34
CA SER A 557 28.70 14.80 15.76
C SER A 557 27.28 15.08 16.24
N PHE A 558 26.45 15.68 15.39
CA PHE A 558 25.04 15.92 15.66
C PHE A 558 24.22 14.63 15.80
N ALA A 559 24.43 13.65 14.91
CA ALA A 559 23.76 12.36 14.99
C ALA A 559 24.16 11.58 16.26
N LEU A 560 25.44 11.63 16.64
CA LEU A 560 25.93 10.97 17.85
C LEU A 560 25.38 11.60 19.13
N SER A 561 25.13 12.91 19.15
CA SER A 561 24.51 13.56 20.32
C SER A 561 23.05 13.13 20.50
N TRP A 562 22.30 12.98 19.40
CA TRP A 562 20.95 12.42 19.43
C TRP A 562 20.92 10.94 19.80
N LYS A 563 21.86 10.15 19.27
CA LYS A 563 22.03 8.75 19.67
C LYS A 563 22.16 8.64 21.18
N LYS A 564 23.09 9.39 21.77
CA LYS A 564 23.27 9.41 23.23
C LYS A 564 21.97 9.77 23.96
N ARG A 565 21.28 10.85 23.54
CA ARG A 565 20.02 11.28 24.17
C ARG A 565 18.91 10.22 24.11
N LEU A 566 18.82 9.47 23.02
CA LEU A 566 17.83 8.41 22.85
C LEU A 566 18.21 7.15 23.63
N GLU A 567 19.49 6.77 23.64
CA GLU A 567 20.00 5.65 24.46
C GLU A 567 19.86 5.92 25.96
N ASP A 568 20.13 7.16 26.41
CA ASP A 568 19.89 7.61 27.79
C ASP A 568 18.40 7.54 28.17
N ALA A 569 17.49 7.56 27.18
CA ALA A 569 16.05 7.41 27.33
C ALA A 569 15.55 5.98 27.02
N GLU A 570 16.46 5.01 26.91
CA GLU A 570 16.18 3.59 26.61
C GLU A 570 15.48 3.36 25.25
N LEU A 571 15.63 4.30 24.31
CA LEU A 571 15.05 4.22 22.97
C LEU A 571 16.09 3.68 21.97
N PRO A 572 15.76 2.68 21.15
CA PRO A 572 16.72 2.06 20.23
C PRO A 572 17.08 3.02 19.10
N PHE A 573 18.37 3.20 18.83
CA PHE A 573 18.86 4.03 17.72
C PHE A 573 20.02 3.33 16.98
N GLY A 574 19.70 2.74 15.82
CA GLY A 574 20.59 1.85 15.09
C GLY A 574 21.62 2.55 14.20
N ALA A 575 22.51 1.78 13.60
CA ALA A 575 23.54 2.31 12.69
C ALA A 575 22.93 3.02 11.47
N GLY A 576 21.85 2.47 10.91
CA GLY A 576 21.10 3.11 9.82
C GLY A 576 20.53 4.48 10.22
N ASP A 577 20.03 4.61 11.45
CA ASP A 577 19.48 5.87 11.97
C ASP A 577 20.57 6.94 12.14
N VAL A 578 21.75 6.54 12.65
CA VAL A 578 22.92 7.42 12.76
C VAL A 578 23.34 7.94 11.38
N VAL A 579 23.38 7.07 10.37
CA VAL A 579 23.73 7.46 8.99
C VAL A 579 22.68 8.43 8.44
N ASN A 580 21.39 8.12 8.57
CA ASN A 580 20.31 8.98 8.09
C ASN A 580 20.39 10.39 8.72
N LEU A 581 20.50 10.46 10.05
CA LEU A 581 20.56 11.72 10.77
C LEU A 581 21.87 12.49 10.52
N THR A 582 22.98 11.79 10.25
CA THR A 582 24.24 12.41 9.82
C THR A 582 24.07 13.15 8.50
N LEU A 583 23.40 12.52 7.52
CA LEU A 583 23.16 13.12 6.21
C LEU A 583 22.20 14.31 6.31
N ALA A 584 21.15 14.22 7.14
CA ALA A 584 20.27 15.35 7.42
C ALA A 584 21.03 16.53 8.08
N GLY A 585 21.88 16.23 9.06
CA GLY A 585 22.76 17.20 9.71
C GLY A 585 23.74 17.87 8.73
N GLU A 586 24.33 17.11 7.80
CA GLU A 586 25.19 17.65 6.74
C GLU A 586 24.49 18.74 5.93
N ILE A 587 23.21 18.55 5.58
CA ILE A 587 22.41 19.55 4.86
C ILE A 587 22.11 20.77 5.74
N LEU A 588 21.73 20.56 7.00
CA LEU A 588 21.49 21.63 7.99
C LEU A 588 22.70 22.57 8.13
N PHE A 589 23.89 22.01 8.35
CA PHE A 589 25.10 22.81 8.54
C PHE A 589 25.58 23.46 7.24
N ALA A 590 25.48 22.76 6.10
CA ALA A 590 25.90 23.30 4.80
C ALA A 590 25.09 24.54 4.38
N LEU A 591 23.77 24.55 4.64
CA LEU A 591 22.90 25.69 4.33
C LEU A 591 23.03 26.81 5.36
N SER A 592 23.24 26.48 6.64
CA SER A 592 23.42 27.48 7.70
C SER A 592 24.74 28.25 7.60
N ARG A 593 25.81 27.61 7.13
CA ARG A 593 27.14 28.23 6.98
C ARG A 593 27.15 29.40 6.00
N ARG A 594 26.30 29.37 4.97
CA ARG A 594 26.40 30.32 3.85
C ARG A 594 25.67 31.64 4.06
N GLN A 595 24.71 31.71 4.97
CA GLN A 595 24.11 32.99 5.36
C GLN A 595 25.03 33.82 6.27
N ARG A 596 25.86 33.16 7.11
CA ARG A 596 26.88 33.86 7.92
C ARG A 596 27.94 34.57 7.07
N GLY A 597 28.17 34.12 5.83
CA GLY A 597 29.09 34.78 4.88
C GLY A 597 28.64 36.16 4.40
N ASN A 598 27.34 36.48 4.48
CA ASN A 598 26.79 37.81 4.16
C ASN A 598 26.72 38.75 5.38
N LEU A 599 27.13 38.28 6.57
CA LEU A 599 27.21 39.05 7.81
C LEU A 599 28.67 39.08 8.30
N GLN A 600 29.58 39.64 7.50
CA GLN A 600 30.90 40.01 8.01
C GLN A 600 30.74 41.22 8.94
N GLY A 601 30.73 40.98 10.26
CA GLY A 601 30.71 42.07 11.23
C GLY A 601 30.49 41.74 12.71
N CYS A 602 30.38 40.48 13.14
CA CYS A 602 30.27 40.18 14.57
C CYS A 602 31.29 39.13 15.02
N VAL A 603 32.25 39.59 15.81
CA VAL A 603 33.18 38.78 16.61
C VAL A 603 32.36 37.98 17.63
N VAL A 604 32.52 36.66 17.66
CA VAL A 604 31.98 35.80 18.71
C VAL A 604 33.04 35.69 19.79
N HIS A 605 32.74 36.21 20.98
CA HIS A 605 33.51 35.88 22.19
C HIS A 605 33.12 34.46 22.64
N GLU A 606 34.12 33.60 22.80
CA GLU A 606 34.00 32.33 23.51
C GLU A 606 33.98 32.60 25.01
N GLU A 607 32.88 32.26 25.69
CA GLU A 607 32.91 31.95 27.13
C GLU A 607 32.07 30.69 27.40
N ASP A 608 32.78 29.68 27.89
CA ASP A 608 32.42 28.58 28.79
C ASP A 608 30.97 28.05 28.81
N GLY A 609 30.81 26.90 28.16
CA GLY A 609 30.37 25.71 28.92
C GLY A 609 28.89 25.57 29.28
N PHE A 610 27.92 25.88 28.41
CA PHE A 610 26.59 25.25 28.42
C PHE A 610 25.98 25.30 27.00
N GLY A 611 25.26 24.24 26.61
CA GLY A 611 24.74 24.07 25.25
C GLY A 611 23.86 25.23 24.77
N SER A 612 24.15 25.75 23.58
CA SER A 612 23.35 26.80 22.97
C SER A 612 22.04 26.24 22.39
N VAL A 613 20.95 26.53 23.08
CA VAL A 613 19.61 26.61 22.51
C VAL A 613 19.52 27.94 21.76
N LEU A 614 19.14 27.92 20.48
CA LEU A 614 18.79 29.12 19.72
C LEU A 614 17.49 29.71 20.29
N ALA A 615 17.59 30.58 21.29
CA ALA A 615 16.51 31.47 21.71
C ALA A 615 16.60 32.78 20.93
N CYS A 616 15.64 33.04 20.05
CA CYS A 616 15.49 34.32 19.37
C CYS A 616 14.78 35.29 20.34
N GLY A 617 15.55 36.18 20.99
CA GLY A 617 14.99 37.24 21.82
C GLY A 617 14.45 38.37 20.96
N ALA A 618 13.14 38.63 21.04
CA ALA A 618 12.54 39.85 20.54
C ALA A 618 13.05 41.05 21.34
N SER A 619 13.73 41.98 20.67
CA SER A 619 14.00 43.30 21.24
C SER A 619 12.76 44.17 21.04
N LEU A 620 11.98 44.32 22.10
CA LEU A 620 11.13 45.49 22.31
C LEU A 620 12.05 46.64 22.76
N ALA A 621 12.03 47.75 22.02
CA ALA A 621 12.62 49.01 22.47
C ALA A 621 11.66 50.17 22.16
N LYS A 622 11.08 50.68 23.26
CA LYS A 622 10.28 51.90 23.48
C LYS A 622 8.93 52.04 22.80
#